data_AF-A0A8J6NRE8-F1
#
_entry.id   AF-A0A8J6NRE8-F1
#
_cell.length_a   1.000
_cell.length_b   1.000
_cell.length_c   1.000
_cell.angle_alpha   90.00
_cell.angle_beta   90.00
_cell.angle_gamma   90.00
#
_symmetry.space_group_name_H-M   'P 1'
#
loop_
_entity.id
_entity.type
_entity.pdbx_description
1 polymer ?
#
loop_
_entity_poly.entity_id
_entity_poly.type
_entity_poly.pdbx_seq_one_letter_code
_entity_poly.pdbx_strand_id
1 'polypeptide(L)'
;MKTPTKWLAIVGALLLTLFAAVYVLLFTGFGNDLVAPLIASRLERKLELNVNLENFKLRIDRFALALTLAEKNRIEVEGSYALFSQSIDAEYRIRFDDLERLKALTRQVLKGHLHSDGIVKGTLKALRIEGKSNLAQSDTVYRVTLDDFNPSGVHVEIKGASMATLLHMVDQKPYADAQLDLLADLTSLDPKALAGDLDLHLSKGGLNRAAMEKDFNINLPETHFSIKTVAKMDKSGIRYTATLASNLVHMIFKGSVIPESLKTTLNYDINIKELALFKPITNAPLRGPFATSGIVKKDQSDMIITGRSDVAGSDTTYDLRLKELKPERIIAKIKTADLKKVLYLCGQPNLISGKLDLDLQLDSLDLEDLQGKADIQLSRGVVNIASIKKHYGILLPKTSFSARADARLAGK
;
A
#
# COMPACT_ATOMS: atom_id res chain seq x y z
N MET A 1 -18.95 -24.49 74.90
CA MET A 1 -18.35 -24.25 73.56
C MET A 1 -19.25 -24.85 72.50
N LYS A 2 -20.13 -24.07 71.86
CA LYS A 2 -20.96 -24.53 70.73
C LYS A 2 -20.11 -24.49 69.46
N THR A 3 -20.06 -25.63 68.79
CA THR A 3 -19.17 -26.00 67.69
C THR A 3 -19.19 -25.05 66.48
N PRO A 4 -18.03 -24.57 65.97
CA PRO A 4 -17.91 -23.82 64.70
C PRO A 4 -18.25 -24.64 63.44
N THR A 5 -18.41 -25.97 63.55
CA THR A 5 -18.73 -26.87 62.43
C THR A 5 -20.10 -26.66 61.81
N LYS A 6 -21.10 -26.16 62.55
CA LYS A 6 -22.45 -25.91 61.99
C LYS A 6 -22.46 -24.72 61.02
N TRP A 7 -21.72 -23.66 61.32
CA TRP A 7 -21.61 -22.48 60.45
C TRP A 7 -20.81 -22.79 59.19
N LEU A 8 -19.73 -23.57 59.31
CA LEU A 8 -18.97 -24.05 58.16
C LEU A 8 -19.83 -24.93 57.22
N ALA A 9 -20.69 -25.79 57.78
CA ALA A 9 -21.61 -26.59 56.99
C ALA A 9 -22.67 -25.74 56.26
N ILE A 10 -23.22 -24.71 56.90
CA ILE A 10 -24.21 -23.80 56.30
C ILE A 10 -23.57 -22.96 55.19
N VAL A 11 -22.38 -22.38 55.43
CA VAL A 11 -21.65 -21.61 54.42
C VAL A 11 -21.23 -22.51 53.26
N GLY A 12 -20.77 -23.74 53.54
CA GLY A 12 -20.45 -24.72 52.52
C GLY A 12 -21.66 -25.11 51.67
N ALA A 13 -22.82 -25.35 52.30
CA ALA A 13 -24.07 -25.65 51.59
C ALA A 13 -24.55 -24.47 50.74
N LEU A 14 -24.40 -23.23 51.23
CA LEU A 14 -24.76 -22.03 50.48
C LEU A 14 -23.85 -21.83 49.26
N LEU A 15 -22.54 -22.03 49.41
CA LEU A 15 -21.58 -21.97 48.30
C LEU A 15 -21.83 -23.08 47.27
N LEU A 16 -22.14 -24.29 47.72
CA LEU A 16 -22.51 -25.39 46.82
C LEU A 16 -23.80 -25.10 46.06
N THR A 17 -24.80 -24.54 46.73
CA THR A 17 -26.08 -24.15 46.11
C THR A 17 -25.86 -23.03 45.09
N LEU A 18 -25.05 -22.04 45.44
CA LEU A 18 -24.66 -20.96 44.54
C LEU A 18 -23.90 -21.51 43.32
N PHE A 19 -22.95 -22.42 43.53
CA PHE A 19 -22.20 -23.05 42.46
C PHE A 19 -23.10 -23.90 41.55
N ALA A 20 -24.03 -24.66 42.14
CA ALA A 20 -25.03 -25.42 41.40
C ALA A 20 -25.97 -24.50 40.58
N ALA A 21 -26.40 -23.38 41.16
CA ALA A 21 -27.22 -22.38 40.47
C ALA A 21 -26.46 -21.75 39.29
N VAL A 22 -25.20 -21.36 39.48
CA VAL A 22 -24.33 -20.85 38.41
C VAL A 22 -24.09 -21.90 37.33
N TYR A 23 -23.87 -23.16 37.71
CA TYR A 23 -23.71 -24.27 36.77
C TYR A 23 -24.98 -24.47 35.93
N VAL A 24 -26.16 -24.50 36.57
CA VAL A 24 -27.44 -24.64 35.87
C VAL A 24 -27.66 -23.47 34.92
N LEU A 25 -27.41 -22.24 35.37
CA LEU A 25 -27.58 -21.03 34.57
C LEU A 25 -26.65 -20.96 33.36
N LEU A 26 -25.41 -21.47 33.44
CA LEU A 26 -24.42 -21.32 32.36
C LEU A 26 -24.29 -22.54 31.45
N PHE A 27 -24.53 -23.76 31.94
CA PHE A 27 -24.15 -24.98 31.22
C PHE A 27 -25.31 -25.90 30.85
N THR A 28 -26.55 -25.54 31.19
CA THR A 28 -27.75 -26.33 30.83
C THR A 28 -28.51 -25.71 29.66
N GLY A 29 -29.42 -26.47 29.03
CA GLY A 29 -30.26 -25.94 27.95
C GLY A 29 -31.08 -24.72 28.40
N PHE A 30 -31.75 -24.83 29.55
CA PHE A 30 -32.49 -23.73 30.16
C PHE A 30 -31.62 -22.48 30.39
N GLY A 31 -30.41 -22.67 30.91
CA GLY A 31 -29.45 -21.58 31.09
C GLY A 31 -29.05 -20.90 29.78
N ASN A 32 -28.76 -21.70 28.75
CA ASN A 32 -28.39 -21.21 27.42
C ASN A 32 -29.53 -20.38 26.79
N ASP A 33 -30.78 -20.81 26.94
CA ASP A 33 -31.95 -20.07 26.44
C ASP A 33 -32.10 -18.69 27.10
N LEU A 34 -31.68 -18.54 28.37
CA LEU A 34 -31.66 -17.26 29.07
C LEU A 34 -30.45 -16.40 28.68
N VAL A 35 -29.29 -17.01 28.44
CA VAL A 35 -28.02 -16.30 28.17
C VAL A 35 -27.92 -15.85 26.72
N ALA A 36 -28.43 -16.63 25.77
CA ALA A 36 -28.42 -16.34 24.34
C ALA A 36 -28.89 -14.92 23.99
N PRO A 37 -30.10 -14.46 24.39
CA PRO A 37 -30.55 -13.10 24.06
C PRO A 37 -29.66 -12.01 24.68
N LEU A 38 -29.07 -12.26 25.86
CA LEU A 38 -28.16 -11.31 26.50
C LEU A 38 -26.84 -11.17 25.73
N ILE A 39 -26.32 -12.27 25.18
CA ILE A 39 -25.15 -12.25 24.30
C ILE A 39 -25.49 -11.51 23.01
N ALA A 40 -26.61 -11.84 22.36
CA ALA A 40 -27.06 -11.17 21.14
C ALA A 40 -27.15 -9.64 21.34
N SER A 41 -27.91 -9.17 22.34
CA SER A 41 -28.05 -7.72 22.61
C SER A 41 -26.74 -7.04 23.04
N ARG A 42 -25.76 -7.77 23.59
CA ARG A 42 -24.42 -7.23 23.86
C ARG A 42 -23.61 -7.12 22.57
N LEU A 43 -23.71 -8.09 21.67
CA LEU A 43 -23.05 -8.06 20.36
C LEU A 43 -23.64 -6.96 19.49
N GLU A 44 -24.95 -6.83 19.38
CA GLU A 44 -25.60 -5.78 18.58
C GLU A 44 -25.15 -4.38 18.99
N ARG A 45 -25.14 -4.09 20.30
CA ARG A 45 -24.68 -2.80 20.82
C ARG A 45 -23.21 -2.52 20.56
N LYS A 46 -22.36 -3.56 20.59
CA LYS A 46 -20.91 -3.40 20.38
C LYS A 46 -20.53 -3.33 18.91
N LEU A 47 -21.22 -4.09 18.07
CA LEU A 47 -20.93 -4.21 16.65
C LEU A 47 -21.70 -3.16 15.82
N GLU A 48 -22.71 -2.52 16.41
CA GLU A 48 -23.61 -1.58 15.73
C GLU A 48 -24.27 -2.22 14.50
N LEU A 49 -24.59 -3.51 14.60
CA LEU A 49 -25.19 -4.33 13.55
C LEU A 49 -26.31 -5.17 14.15
N ASN A 50 -27.28 -5.54 13.30
CA ASN A 50 -28.24 -6.58 13.62
C ASN A 50 -27.50 -7.93 13.75
N VAL A 51 -27.71 -8.62 14.87
CA VAL A 51 -27.06 -9.90 15.19
C VAL A 51 -28.12 -10.91 15.60
N ASN A 52 -28.33 -11.92 14.76
CA ASN A 52 -29.12 -13.08 15.12
C ASN A 52 -28.21 -14.18 15.67
N LEU A 53 -28.44 -14.58 16.93
CA LEU A 53 -27.73 -15.68 17.56
C LEU A 53 -28.51 -16.98 17.38
N GLU A 54 -27.89 -17.95 16.76
CA GLU A 54 -28.43 -19.26 16.45
C GLU A 54 -27.57 -20.36 17.08
N ASN A 55 -28.17 -21.52 17.37
CA ASN A 55 -27.46 -22.71 17.83
C ASN A 55 -26.51 -22.49 19.03
N PHE A 56 -26.81 -21.53 19.92
CA PHE A 56 -26.00 -21.26 21.11
C PHE A 56 -26.08 -22.44 22.09
N LYS A 57 -24.93 -23.08 22.30
CA LYS A 57 -24.77 -24.17 23.27
C LYS A 57 -23.50 -23.92 24.06
N LEU A 58 -23.64 -23.66 25.36
CA LEU A 58 -22.54 -23.65 26.31
C LEU A 58 -22.67 -24.86 27.24
N ARG A 59 -21.58 -25.60 27.41
CA ARG A 59 -21.40 -26.73 28.34
C ARG A 59 -20.07 -26.53 29.06
N ILE A 60 -19.83 -27.23 30.16
CA ILE A 60 -18.65 -27.01 31.02
C ILE A 60 -17.30 -27.09 30.29
N ASP A 61 -17.21 -27.86 29.21
CA ASP A 61 -15.99 -28.20 28.48
C ASP A 61 -16.08 -27.94 26.96
N ARG A 62 -17.24 -27.51 26.46
CA ARG A 62 -17.49 -27.33 25.02
C ARG A 62 -18.52 -26.26 24.74
N PHE A 63 -18.43 -25.68 23.56
CA PHE A 63 -19.37 -24.68 23.10
C PHE A 63 -19.66 -24.82 21.61
N ALA A 64 -20.82 -24.33 21.19
CA ALA A 64 -21.19 -24.12 19.80
C ALA A 64 -22.01 -22.85 19.69
N LEU A 65 -21.82 -22.11 18.61
CA LEU A 65 -22.31 -20.76 18.41
C LEU A 65 -22.41 -20.50 16.91
N ALA A 66 -23.59 -20.10 16.42
CA ALA A 66 -23.75 -19.55 15.09
C ALA A 66 -24.32 -18.13 15.19
N LEU A 67 -23.77 -17.20 14.42
CA LEU A 67 -24.18 -15.81 14.37
C LEU A 67 -24.48 -15.44 12.93
N THR A 68 -25.62 -14.81 12.69
CA THR A 68 -25.93 -14.15 11.42
C THR A 68 -25.89 -12.63 11.65
N LEU A 69 -24.94 -11.97 11.01
CA LEU A 69 -24.70 -10.53 11.03
C LEU A 69 -25.33 -9.88 9.80
N ALA A 70 -26.10 -8.82 9.99
CA ALA A 70 -26.73 -8.06 8.91
C ALA A 70 -27.42 -8.96 7.84
N GLU A 71 -28.11 -10.00 8.31
CA GLU A 71 -28.91 -10.99 7.57
C GLU A 71 -28.14 -11.94 6.63
N LYS A 72 -27.00 -11.53 6.06
CA LYS A 72 -26.30 -12.28 5.00
C LYS A 72 -24.92 -12.81 5.38
N ASN A 73 -24.39 -12.42 6.54
CA ASN A 73 -23.02 -12.72 6.92
C ASN A 73 -22.99 -13.66 8.11
N ARG A 74 -22.51 -14.88 7.94
CA ARG A 74 -22.60 -15.93 8.96
C ARG A 74 -21.24 -16.25 9.57
N ILE A 75 -21.21 -16.46 10.88
CA ILE A 75 -20.05 -16.95 11.63
C ILE A 75 -20.50 -18.16 12.45
N GLU A 76 -19.82 -19.28 12.30
CA GLU A 76 -20.02 -20.48 13.11
C GLU A 76 -18.72 -20.76 13.87
N VAL A 77 -18.82 -21.06 15.15
CA VAL A 77 -17.68 -21.47 15.98
C VAL A 77 -18.14 -22.61 16.88
N GLU A 78 -17.38 -23.69 16.89
CA GLU A 78 -17.61 -24.80 17.80
C GLU A 78 -16.29 -25.38 18.29
N GLY A 79 -16.27 -25.88 19.52
CA GLY A 79 -15.01 -26.35 20.08
C GLY A 79 -15.09 -26.74 21.53
N SER A 80 -13.90 -27.03 22.06
CA SER A 80 -13.66 -27.33 23.46
C SER A 80 -12.93 -26.19 24.15
N TYR A 81 -13.10 -26.09 25.46
CA TYR A 81 -12.35 -25.17 26.28
C TYR A 81 -12.17 -25.75 27.68
N ALA A 82 -11.18 -25.25 28.41
CA ALA A 82 -10.95 -25.62 29.79
C ALA A 82 -10.91 -24.36 30.67
N LEU A 83 -11.87 -24.26 31.59
CA LEU A 83 -12.07 -23.10 32.47
C LEU A 83 -10.83 -22.77 33.32
N PHE A 84 -10.17 -23.80 33.87
CA PHE A 84 -9.07 -23.61 34.81
C PHE A 84 -7.76 -23.24 34.12
N SER A 85 -7.43 -23.90 32.99
CA SER A 85 -6.25 -23.55 32.18
C SER A 85 -6.50 -22.36 31.25
N GLN A 86 -7.75 -21.91 31.13
CA GLN A 86 -8.16 -20.84 30.22
C GLN A 86 -7.74 -21.11 28.76
N SER A 87 -7.85 -22.38 28.35
CA SER A 87 -7.47 -22.82 27.02
C SER A 87 -8.68 -23.07 26.14
N ILE A 88 -8.52 -22.87 24.84
CA ILE A 88 -9.52 -23.08 23.80
C ILE A 88 -8.93 -23.93 22.67
N ASP A 89 -9.74 -24.81 22.10
CA ASP A 89 -9.49 -25.50 20.84
C ASP A 89 -10.81 -25.54 20.07
N ALA A 90 -10.94 -24.67 19.07
CA ALA A 90 -12.19 -24.45 18.36
C ALA A 90 -11.97 -24.37 16.86
N GLU A 91 -12.95 -24.82 16.11
CA GLU A 91 -13.06 -24.61 14.67
C GLU A 91 -13.99 -23.42 14.43
N TYR A 92 -13.72 -22.66 13.37
CA TYR A 92 -14.60 -21.60 12.91
C TYR A 92 -14.86 -21.70 11.41
N ARG A 93 -16.03 -21.20 11.03
CA ARG A 93 -16.44 -20.98 9.65
C ARG A 93 -17.03 -19.58 9.52
N ILE A 94 -16.47 -18.78 8.64
CA ILE A 94 -16.90 -17.44 8.30
C ILE A 94 -17.40 -17.46 6.86
N ARG A 95 -18.62 -16.97 6.64
CA ARG A 95 -19.26 -16.79 5.34
C ARG A 95 -19.79 -15.37 5.27
N PHE A 96 -18.95 -14.43 4.86
CA PHE A 96 -19.38 -13.07 4.59
C PHE A 96 -19.76 -12.96 3.13
N ASP A 97 -21.03 -13.16 2.80
CA ASP A 97 -21.53 -13.10 1.43
C ASP A 97 -21.76 -11.66 0.93
N ASP A 98 -21.83 -10.71 1.85
CA ASP A 98 -22.10 -9.29 1.56
C ASP A 98 -21.31 -8.40 2.52
N LEU A 99 -20.04 -8.12 2.17
CA LEU A 99 -19.14 -7.27 2.97
C LEU A 99 -19.64 -5.83 3.11
N GLU A 100 -20.49 -5.35 2.20
CA GLU A 100 -20.96 -3.95 2.21
C GLU A 100 -21.83 -3.68 3.42
N ARG A 101 -22.59 -4.70 3.84
CA ARG A 101 -23.40 -4.69 5.05
C ARG A 101 -22.58 -4.71 6.35
N LEU A 102 -21.27 -4.98 6.28
CA LEU A 102 -20.36 -4.99 7.44
C LEU A 102 -19.64 -3.65 7.64
N LYS A 103 -20.05 -2.58 6.95
CA LYS A 103 -19.47 -1.23 7.06
C LYS A 103 -19.27 -0.73 8.49
N ALA A 104 -20.18 -1.07 9.42
CA ALA A 104 -20.06 -0.69 10.83
C ALA A 104 -18.80 -1.28 11.50
N LEU A 105 -18.35 -2.48 11.07
CA LEU A 105 -17.16 -3.14 11.61
C LEU A 105 -15.87 -2.60 11.01
N THR A 106 -15.85 -2.38 9.71
CA THR A 106 -14.66 -2.02 8.94
C THR A 106 -14.43 -0.51 8.89
N ARG A 107 -15.47 0.29 9.19
CA ARG A 107 -15.52 1.75 9.00
C ARG A 107 -15.27 2.20 7.56
N GLN A 108 -15.33 1.25 6.62
CA GLN A 108 -15.11 1.44 5.19
C GLN A 108 -16.09 0.58 4.43
N VAL A 109 -16.57 1.06 3.29
CA VAL A 109 -17.39 0.23 2.42
C VAL A 109 -16.48 -0.80 1.78
N LEU A 110 -16.65 -2.07 2.16
CA LEU A 110 -16.02 -3.19 1.48
C LEU A 110 -17.06 -3.92 0.63
N LYS A 111 -16.74 -4.30 -0.60
CA LYS A 111 -17.66 -5.00 -1.49
C LYS A 111 -17.24 -6.45 -1.71
N GLY A 112 -18.17 -7.26 -2.23
CA GLY A 112 -17.92 -8.67 -2.53
C GLY A 112 -18.09 -9.56 -1.31
N HIS A 113 -17.43 -10.71 -1.35
CA HIS A 113 -17.56 -11.77 -0.37
C HIS A 113 -16.20 -12.21 0.18
N LEU A 114 -16.20 -12.72 1.40
CA LEU A 114 -15.04 -13.31 2.07
C LEU A 114 -15.49 -14.52 2.87
N HIS A 115 -14.96 -15.68 2.52
CA HIS A 115 -15.16 -16.93 3.23
C HIS A 115 -13.84 -17.35 3.85
N SER A 116 -13.91 -17.80 5.09
CA SER A 116 -12.74 -18.35 5.80
C SER A 116 -13.15 -19.53 6.66
N ASP A 117 -12.32 -20.55 6.73
CA ASP A 117 -12.49 -21.69 7.63
C ASP A 117 -11.16 -21.94 8.34
N GLY A 118 -11.21 -22.37 9.60
CA GLY A 118 -9.99 -22.62 10.32
C GLY A 118 -10.17 -23.00 11.78
N ILE A 119 -9.09 -22.81 12.54
CA ILE A 119 -9.00 -23.19 13.95
C ILE A 119 -8.48 -22.04 14.80
N VAL A 120 -8.90 -22.01 16.07
CA VAL A 120 -8.35 -21.18 17.13
C VAL A 120 -7.88 -22.10 18.25
N LYS A 121 -6.59 -22.06 18.58
CA LYS A 121 -6.00 -22.89 19.64
C LYS A 121 -5.09 -22.07 20.56
N GLY A 122 -5.08 -22.39 21.84
CA GLY A 122 -4.13 -21.81 22.80
C GLY A 122 -4.79 -21.43 24.11
N THR A 123 -4.16 -20.49 24.84
CA THR A 123 -4.69 -19.92 26.09
C THR A 123 -5.13 -18.48 25.85
N LEU A 124 -5.97 -17.89 26.71
CA LEU A 124 -6.36 -16.49 26.56
C LEU A 124 -5.18 -15.49 26.49
N LYS A 125 -4.01 -15.88 27.04
CA LYS A 125 -2.78 -15.09 26.96
C LYS A 125 -1.99 -15.29 25.67
N ALA A 126 -2.14 -16.43 25.01
CA ALA A 126 -1.39 -16.82 23.83
C ALA A 126 -2.28 -17.68 22.92
N LEU A 127 -2.94 -17.04 21.96
CA LEU A 127 -3.82 -17.68 20.99
C LEU A 127 -3.14 -17.77 19.63
N ARG A 128 -3.47 -18.82 18.90
CA ARG A 128 -3.10 -19.02 17.50
C ARG A 128 -4.34 -19.28 16.69
N ILE A 129 -4.56 -18.47 15.67
CA ILE A 129 -5.62 -18.62 14.68
C ILE A 129 -4.97 -19.10 13.39
N GLU A 130 -5.44 -20.20 12.84
CA GLU A 130 -5.04 -20.68 11.51
C GLU A 130 -6.26 -20.81 10.63
N GLY A 131 -6.10 -20.62 9.33
CA GLY A 131 -7.22 -20.80 8.42
C GLY A 131 -6.86 -20.72 6.96
N LYS A 132 -7.87 -20.96 6.14
CA LYS A 132 -7.87 -20.76 4.70
C LYS A 132 -8.98 -19.80 4.33
N SER A 133 -8.75 -18.95 3.35
CA SER A 133 -9.78 -18.05 2.83
C SER A 133 -9.73 -17.91 1.33
N ASN A 134 -10.82 -17.38 0.77
CA ASN A 134 -10.96 -17.07 -0.66
C ASN A 134 -10.72 -15.57 -0.95
N LEU A 135 -9.86 -14.90 -0.16
CA LEU A 135 -9.62 -13.46 -0.26
C LEU A 135 -9.33 -13.06 -1.72
N ALA A 136 -10.18 -12.22 -2.30
CA ALA A 136 -10.07 -11.82 -3.70
C ALA A 136 -9.88 -12.99 -4.69
N GLN A 137 -10.64 -14.07 -4.49
CA GLN A 137 -10.62 -15.29 -5.32
C GLN A 137 -9.30 -16.07 -5.29
N SER A 138 -8.46 -15.85 -4.28
CA SER A 138 -7.20 -16.57 -4.10
C SER A 138 -7.34 -17.86 -3.31
N ASP A 139 -6.28 -18.68 -3.37
CA ASP A 139 -5.97 -19.66 -2.34
C ASP A 139 -5.13 -18.97 -1.25
N THR A 140 -5.79 -18.50 -0.19
CA THR A 140 -5.11 -17.89 0.97
C THR A 140 -4.99 -18.90 2.11
N VAL A 141 -3.80 -19.01 2.70
CA VAL A 141 -3.54 -19.71 3.97
C VAL A 141 -2.93 -18.71 4.94
N TYR A 142 -3.38 -18.71 6.19
CA TYR A 142 -2.85 -17.80 7.18
C TYR A 142 -2.72 -18.43 8.57
N ARG A 143 -1.83 -17.83 9.36
CA ARG A 143 -1.69 -18.02 10.81
C ARG A 143 -1.49 -16.65 11.46
N VAL A 144 -2.28 -16.35 12.47
CA VAL A 144 -2.12 -15.16 13.32
C VAL A 144 -1.87 -15.62 14.75
N THR A 145 -0.83 -15.10 15.38
CA THR A 145 -0.59 -15.29 16.81
C THR A 145 -1.03 -14.03 17.56
N LEU A 146 -1.65 -14.23 18.71
CA LEU A 146 -2.16 -13.17 19.56
C LEU A 146 -1.60 -13.35 20.97
N ASP A 147 -0.96 -12.31 21.50
CA ASP A 147 -0.55 -12.22 22.90
C ASP A 147 -1.51 -11.27 23.63
N ASP A 148 -2.17 -11.77 24.66
CA ASP A 148 -3.25 -11.06 25.37
C ASP A 148 -4.28 -10.44 24.41
N PHE A 149 -4.72 -11.22 23.41
CA PHE A 149 -5.61 -10.83 22.31
C PHE A 149 -5.09 -9.74 21.35
N ASN A 150 -3.83 -9.34 21.45
CA ASN A 150 -3.19 -8.42 20.51
C ASN A 150 -2.36 -9.20 19.49
N PRO A 151 -2.47 -8.92 18.18
CA PRO A 151 -1.62 -9.55 17.17
C PRO A 151 -0.13 -9.37 17.46
N SER A 152 0.58 -10.49 17.61
CA SER A 152 2.03 -10.51 17.83
C SER A 152 2.81 -10.99 16.61
N GLY A 153 2.20 -11.83 15.77
CA GLY A 153 2.82 -12.38 14.57
C GLY A 153 1.78 -12.80 13.54
N VAL A 154 2.19 -12.80 12.27
CA VAL A 154 1.36 -13.14 11.12
C VAL A 154 2.19 -13.89 10.11
N HIS A 155 1.72 -15.07 9.72
CA HIS A 155 2.17 -15.78 8.54
C HIS A 155 1.01 -15.81 7.55
N VAL A 156 1.19 -15.36 6.33
CA VAL A 156 0.19 -15.41 5.28
C VAL A 156 0.82 -15.80 3.95
N GLU A 157 0.18 -16.73 3.26
CA GLU A 157 0.49 -17.14 1.91
C GLU A 157 -0.77 -16.93 1.07
N ILE A 158 -0.74 -16.00 0.12
CA ILE A 158 -1.79 -15.73 -0.85
C ILE A 158 -1.28 -16.21 -2.20
N LYS A 159 -2.04 -17.07 -2.87
CA LYS A 159 -1.77 -17.50 -4.25
C LYS A 159 -2.90 -17.12 -5.18
N GLY A 160 -2.58 -16.34 -6.20
CA GLY A 160 -3.48 -16.03 -7.30
C GLY A 160 -4.62 -15.07 -6.99
N ALA A 161 -4.47 -14.15 -6.03
CA ALA A 161 -5.49 -13.12 -5.79
C ALA A 161 -5.65 -12.21 -7.03
N SER A 162 -6.91 -11.90 -7.40
CA SER A 162 -7.20 -10.97 -8.48
C SER A 162 -7.08 -9.53 -7.98
N MET A 163 -6.19 -8.74 -8.59
CA MET A 163 -6.04 -7.33 -8.25
C MET A 163 -7.30 -6.52 -8.60
N ALA A 164 -7.98 -6.82 -9.71
CA ALA A 164 -9.26 -6.19 -10.03
C ALA A 164 -10.32 -6.48 -8.96
N THR A 165 -10.34 -7.72 -8.43
CA THR A 165 -11.24 -8.07 -7.33
C THR A 165 -10.87 -7.32 -6.05
N LEU A 166 -9.58 -7.21 -5.70
CA LEU A 166 -9.13 -6.40 -4.56
C LEU A 166 -9.55 -4.94 -4.69
N LEU A 167 -9.36 -4.33 -5.87
CA LEU A 167 -9.81 -2.96 -6.15
C LEU A 167 -11.32 -2.83 -5.96
N HIS A 168 -12.11 -3.73 -6.52
CA HIS A 168 -13.56 -3.75 -6.33
C HIS A 168 -13.94 -3.90 -4.85
N MET A 169 -13.25 -4.76 -4.09
CA MET A 169 -13.49 -4.94 -2.66
C MET A 169 -13.29 -3.64 -1.87
N VAL A 170 -12.39 -2.74 -2.27
CA VAL A 170 -12.21 -1.42 -1.64
C VAL A 170 -12.91 -0.28 -2.39
N ASP A 171 -13.95 -0.61 -3.15
CA ASP A 171 -14.77 0.32 -3.94
C ASP A 171 -13.96 1.19 -4.93
N GLN A 172 -12.88 0.63 -5.46
CA GLN A 172 -12.08 1.23 -6.52
C GLN A 172 -12.47 0.63 -7.88
N LYS A 173 -12.43 1.47 -8.92
CA LYS A 173 -12.57 0.99 -10.29
C LYS A 173 -11.38 0.09 -10.64
N PRO A 174 -11.58 -0.97 -11.44
CA PRO A 174 -10.51 -1.87 -11.86
C PRO A 174 -9.67 -1.20 -12.96
N TYR A 175 -8.86 -0.21 -12.59
CA TYR A 175 -7.92 0.48 -13.50
C TYR A 175 -6.82 -0.44 -14.01
N ALA A 176 -6.57 -1.52 -13.29
CA ALA A 176 -5.64 -2.55 -13.65
C ALA A 176 -6.12 -3.90 -13.10
N ASP A 177 -5.65 -4.98 -13.72
CA ASP A 177 -5.79 -6.32 -13.18
C ASP A 177 -4.43 -7.03 -13.22
N ALA A 178 -4.21 -7.95 -12.30
CA ALA A 178 -2.99 -8.73 -12.16
C ALA A 178 -3.27 -9.93 -11.25
N GLN A 179 -2.45 -10.96 -11.39
CA GLN A 179 -2.41 -12.07 -10.45
C GLN A 179 -1.42 -11.74 -9.32
N LEU A 180 -1.91 -11.68 -8.09
CA LEU A 180 -1.14 -11.38 -6.88
C LEU A 180 -0.80 -12.67 -6.12
N ASP A 181 0.50 -12.88 -5.90
CA ASP A 181 1.03 -13.83 -4.94
C ASP A 181 1.75 -13.06 -3.81
N LEU A 182 1.53 -13.47 -2.56
CA LEU A 182 2.15 -12.86 -1.37
C LEU A 182 2.59 -13.96 -0.41
N LEU A 183 3.83 -13.90 0.05
CA LEU A 183 4.30 -14.59 1.23
C LEU A 183 4.75 -13.54 2.24
N ALA A 184 4.12 -13.46 3.40
CA ALA A 184 4.59 -12.63 4.50
C ALA A 184 4.70 -13.46 5.77
N ASP A 185 5.86 -13.40 6.41
CA ASP A 185 6.16 -14.09 7.67
C ASP A 185 6.70 -13.08 8.67
N LEU A 186 5.77 -12.44 9.38
CA LEU A 186 6.02 -11.41 10.39
C LEU A 186 6.05 -12.07 11.76
N THR A 187 7.24 -12.14 12.35
CA THR A 187 7.46 -12.74 13.68
C THR A 187 7.25 -11.75 14.82
N SER A 188 7.20 -10.45 14.51
CA SER A 188 6.89 -9.38 15.45
C SER A 188 6.21 -8.24 14.70
N LEU A 189 5.12 -7.72 15.26
CA LEU A 189 4.37 -6.56 14.75
C LEU A 189 4.62 -5.27 15.55
N ASP A 190 5.48 -5.30 16.58
CA ASP A 190 5.84 -4.10 17.34
C ASP A 190 6.63 -3.13 16.43
N PRO A 191 6.19 -1.88 16.20
CA PRO A 191 6.94 -0.92 15.39
C PRO A 191 8.40 -0.70 15.82
N LYS A 192 8.72 -0.91 17.11
CA LYS A 192 10.08 -0.80 17.67
C LYS A 192 10.91 -2.07 17.53
N ALA A 193 10.27 -3.20 17.26
CA ALA A 193 10.90 -4.50 17.15
C ALA A 193 10.33 -5.30 15.97
N LEU A 194 9.95 -4.62 14.88
CA LEU A 194 9.32 -5.20 13.71
C LEU A 194 10.28 -6.21 13.10
N ALA A 195 9.81 -7.44 12.86
CA ALA A 195 10.68 -8.50 12.39
C ALA A 195 9.93 -9.45 11.46
N GLY A 196 10.59 -9.88 10.39
CA GLY A 196 10.03 -10.80 9.42
C GLY A 196 10.46 -10.55 7.99
N ASP A 197 9.85 -11.29 7.09
CA ASP A 197 10.12 -11.22 5.65
C ASP A 197 8.81 -11.08 4.87
N LEU A 198 8.88 -10.44 3.71
CA LEU A 198 7.77 -10.27 2.77
C LEU A 198 8.28 -10.47 1.34
N ASP A 199 7.58 -11.29 0.57
CA ASP A 199 7.77 -11.48 -0.87
C ASP A 199 6.42 -11.32 -1.57
N LEU A 200 6.29 -10.30 -2.40
CA LEU A 200 5.07 -9.96 -3.14
C LEU A 200 5.37 -9.96 -4.63
N HIS A 201 4.58 -10.72 -5.39
CA HIS A 201 4.65 -10.76 -6.84
C HIS A 201 3.29 -10.40 -7.44
N LEU A 202 3.26 -9.39 -8.31
CA LEU A 202 2.18 -9.18 -9.28
C LEU A 202 2.64 -9.66 -10.65
N SER A 203 1.91 -10.59 -11.23
CA SER A 203 2.20 -11.15 -12.56
C SER A 203 1.00 -10.99 -13.48
N LYS A 204 1.24 -11.12 -14.80
CA LYS A 204 0.20 -10.99 -15.85
C LYS A 204 -0.58 -9.68 -15.73
N GLY A 205 0.08 -8.60 -15.33
CA GLY A 205 -0.56 -7.31 -15.09
C GLY A 205 -0.97 -6.64 -16.39
N GLY A 206 -2.18 -6.08 -16.44
CA GLY A 206 -2.71 -5.31 -17.55
C GLY A 206 -3.48 -4.08 -17.08
N LEU A 207 -3.48 -3.02 -17.90
CA LEU A 207 -4.23 -1.78 -17.60
C LEU A 207 -5.59 -1.76 -18.32
N ASN A 208 -6.62 -1.31 -17.61
CA ASN A 208 -7.93 -1.04 -18.19
C ASN A 208 -7.92 0.31 -18.91
N ARG A 209 -7.51 0.29 -20.18
CA ARG A 209 -7.37 1.49 -21.01
C ARG A 209 -8.65 2.31 -21.13
N ALA A 210 -9.81 1.65 -21.19
CA ALA A 210 -11.09 2.34 -21.29
C ALA A 210 -11.40 3.15 -20.02
N ALA A 211 -11.10 2.59 -18.84
CA ALA A 211 -11.22 3.31 -17.58
C ALA A 211 -10.19 4.45 -17.48
N MET A 212 -8.93 4.20 -17.87
CA MET A 212 -7.87 5.20 -17.84
C MET A 212 -8.16 6.41 -18.74
N GLU A 213 -8.65 6.18 -19.96
CA GLU A 213 -9.04 7.25 -20.88
C GLU A 213 -10.25 8.02 -20.35
N LYS A 214 -11.29 7.32 -19.88
CA LYS A 214 -12.52 7.95 -19.40
C LYS A 214 -12.28 8.84 -18.17
N ASP A 215 -11.50 8.36 -17.21
CA ASP A 215 -11.36 9.02 -15.91
C ASP A 215 -10.15 9.98 -15.84
N PHE A 216 -9.11 9.76 -16.66
CA PHE A 216 -7.87 10.55 -16.62
C PHE A 216 -7.44 11.13 -17.98
N ASN A 217 -8.16 10.84 -19.08
CA ASN A 217 -7.78 11.25 -20.43
C ASN A 217 -6.37 10.76 -20.82
N ILE A 218 -6.01 9.56 -20.34
CA ILE A 218 -4.73 8.91 -20.63
C ILE A 218 -4.91 7.79 -21.64
N ASN A 219 -4.52 8.07 -22.88
CA ASN A 219 -4.53 7.11 -23.97
C ASN A 219 -3.23 6.29 -23.96
N LEU A 220 -3.27 5.15 -23.28
CA LEU A 220 -2.14 4.22 -23.20
C LEU A 220 -2.18 3.19 -24.33
N PRO A 221 -1.02 2.79 -24.88
CA PRO A 221 -0.97 1.56 -25.67
C PRO A 221 -1.30 0.35 -24.78
N GLU A 222 -1.50 -0.81 -25.40
CA GLU A 222 -1.59 -2.06 -24.65
C GLU A 222 -0.39 -2.19 -23.71
N THR A 223 -0.67 -2.29 -22.41
CA THR A 223 0.34 -2.20 -21.36
C THR A 223 0.29 -3.45 -20.52
N HIS A 224 1.42 -4.16 -20.50
CA HIS A 224 1.65 -5.34 -19.68
C HIS A 224 2.67 -4.99 -18.62
N PHE A 225 2.43 -5.41 -17.37
CA PHE A 225 3.36 -5.15 -16.29
C PHE A 225 3.49 -6.32 -15.31
N SER A 226 4.57 -6.29 -14.56
CA SER A 226 4.81 -7.14 -13.39
C SER A 226 5.46 -6.32 -12.29
N ILE A 227 5.13 -6.63 -11.05
CA ILE A 227 5.77 -6.05 -9.85
C ILE A 227 6.37 -7.17 -9.03
N LYS A 228 7.60 -6.98 -8.56
CA LYS A 228 8.22 -7.84 -7.55
C LYS A 228 8.72 -6.98 -6.40
N THR A 229 8.31 -7.30 -5.18
CA THR A 229 8.77 -6.63 -3.96
C THR A 229 9.23 -7.66 -2.96
N VAL A 230 10.47 -7.53 -2.50
CA VAL A 230 11.01 -8.32 -1.39
C VAL A 230 11.41 -7.36 -0.29
N ALA A 231 10.99 -7.61 0.94
CA ALA A 231 11.34 -6.83 2.11
C ALA A 231 11.78 -7.72 3.26
N LYS A 232 12.79 -7.27 4.00
CA LYS A 232 13.27 -7.86 5.24
C LYS A 232 13.20 -6.84 6.35
N MET A 233 12.57 -7.22 7.44
CA MET A 233 12.30 -6.40 8.62
C MET A 233 13.12 -6.93 9.78
N ASP A 234 13.85 -6.05 10.45
CA ASP A 234 14.52 -6.32 11.72
C ASP A 234 14.58 -5.04 12.57
N LYS A 235 15.26 -5.11 13.72
CA LYS A 235 15.38 -3.97 14.66
C LYS A 235 15.98 -2.70 14.04
N SER A 236 16.71 -2.80 12.92
CA SER A 236 17.28 -1.63 12.23
C SER A 236 16.29 -0.94 11.28
N GLY A 237 15.13 -1.56 11.01
CA GLY A 237 14.10 -1.07 10.11
C GLY A 237 13.78 -2.07 9.00
N ILE A 238 13.21 -1.57 7.91
CA ILE A 238 12.76 -2.37 6.77
C ILE A 238 13.73 -2.13 5.62
N ARG A 239 14.38 -3.18 5.12
CA ARG A 239 15.17 -3.15 3.88
C ARG A 239 14.37 -3.80 2.77
N TYR A 240 14.26 -3.16 1.62
CA TYR A 240 13.42 -3.65 0.53
C TYR A 240 14.05 -3.45 -0.84
N THR A 241 13.62 -4.28 -1.79
CA THR A 241 13.81 -4.10 -3.23
C THR A 241 12.45 -4.24 -3.90
N ALA A 242 12.08 -3.27 -4.73
CA ALA A 242 10.87 -3.30 -5.54
C ALA A 242 11.22 -3.07 -7.01
N THR A 243 10.67 -3.87 -7.90
CA THR A 243 10.88 -3.78 -9.34
C THR A 243 9.53 -3.72 -10.03
N LEU A 244 9.30 -2.67 -10.82
CA LEU A 244 8.22 -2.61 -11.81
C LEU A 244 8.84 -2.83 -13.18
N ALA A 245 8.38 -3.86 -13.89
CA ALA A 245 8.73 -4.06 -15.29
C ALA A 245 7.46 -3.94 -16.14
N SER A 246 7.48 -3.08 -17.14
CA SER A 246 6.42 -2.98 -18.14
C SER A 246 7.01 -2.63 -19.51
N ASN A 247 6.19 -2.67 -20.54
CA ASN A 247 6.57 -2.21 -21.89
C ASN A 247 6.71 -0.69 -22.02
N LEU A 248 6.34 0.08 -21.00
CA LEU A 248 6.39 1.56 -20.98
C LEU A 248 7.44 2.13 -20.05
N VAL A 249 7.58 1.51 -18.88
CA VAL A 249 8.47 1.94 -17.80
C VAL A 249 9.12 0.72 -17.15
N HIS A 250 10.41 0.83 -16.86
CA HIS A 250 11.12 -0.05 -15.95
C HIS A 250 11.59 0.76 -14.74
N MET A 251 11.28 0.30 -13.53
CA MET A 251 11.72 0.95 -12.30
C MET A 251 12.29 -0.07 -11.33
N ILE A 252 13.42 0.26 -10.72
CA ILE A 252 14.03 -0.51 -9.64
C ILE A 252 14.23 0.43 -8.45
N PHE A 253 13.72 0.04 -7.30
CA PHE A 253 13.84 0.74 -6.04
C PHE A 253 14.54 -0.19 -5.04
N LYS A 254 15.63 0.27 -4.43
CA LYS A 254 16.32 -0.47 -3.37
C LYS A 254 16.62 0.46 -2.21
N GLY A 255 15.98 0.22 -1.08
CA GLY A 255 16.05 1.16 0.03
C GLY A 255 15.88 0.54 1.40
N SER A 256 15.92 1.43 2.38
CA SER A 256 15.63 1.15 3.77
C SER A 256 14.73 2.25 4.36
N VAL A 257 13.88 1.89 5.31
CA VAL A 257 13.07 2.84 6.10
C VAL A 257 13.08 2.44 7.57
N ILE A 258 13.17 3.44 8.45
CA ILE A 258 13.02 3.26 9.90
C ILE A 258 11.56 3.58 10.25
N PRO A 259 10.71 2.60 10.62
CA PRO A 259 9.27 2.80 10.77
C PRO A 259 8.86 3.95 11.71
N GLU A 260 9.54 4.10 12.86
CA GLU A 260 9.21 5.12 13.87
C GLU A 260 9.44 6.56 13.37
N SER A 261 10.52 6.80 12.62
CA SER A 261 10.90 8.13 12.15
C SER A 261 10.57 8.40 10.68
N LEU A 262 10.17 7.36 9.94
CA LEU A 262 10.01 7.35 8.48
C LEU A 262 11.25 7.81 7.70
N LYS A 263 12.42 7.90 8.36
CA LYS A 263 13.69 8.18 7.70
C LYS A 263 13.99 7.08 6.70
N THR A 264 14.24 7.49 5.46
CA THR A 264 14.51 6.61 4.34
C THR A 264 15.86 6.89 3.70
N THR A 265 16.42 5.83 3.11
CA THR A 265 17.45 5.92 2.08
C THR A 265 17.02 5.00 0.96
N LEU A 266 16.79 5.54 -0.22
CA LEU A 266 16.25 4.81 -1.36
C LEU A 266 17.10 5.10 -2.58
N ASN A 267 17.71 4.06 -3.16
CA ASN A 267 18.28 4.14 -4.50
C ASN A 267 17.18 3.83 -5.52
N TYR A 268 17.06 4.64 -6.57
CA TYR A 268 16.15 4.40 -7.68
C TYR A 268 16.89 4.32 -9.00
N ASP A 269 16.34 3.53 -9.91
CA ASP A 269 16.66 3.50 -11.34
C ASP A 269 15.31 3.49 -12.08
N ILE A 270 15.10 4.46 -12.97
CA ILE A 270 13.85 4.66 -13.69
C ILE A 270 14.19 4.84 -15.16
N ASN A 271 13.58 4.02 -16.01
CA ASN A 271 13.68 4.11 -17.45
C ASN A 271 12.29 4.20 -18.06
N ILE A 272 11.99 5.33 -18.69
CA ILE A 272 10.73 5.62 -19.36
C ILE A 272 10.97 5.61 -20.86
N LYS A 273 10.17 4.81 -21.58
CA LYS A 273 10.29 4.67 -23.03
C LYS A 273 9.79 5.90 -23.79
N GLU A 274 8.71 6.53 -23.32
CA GLU A 274 8.06 7.66 -23.98
C GLU A 274 7.34 8.58 -22.97
N LEU A 275 7.86 9.79 -22.78
CA LEU A 275 7.31 10.80 -21.88
C LEU A 275 5.95 11.36 -22.35
N ALA A 276 5.63 11.28 -23.64
CA ALA A 276 4.37 11.80 -24.17
C ALA A 276 3.13 11.15 -23.54
N LEU A 277 3.27 9.93 -23.03
CA LEU A 277 2.21 9.21 -22.33
C LEU A 277 1.79 9.87 -21.00
N PHE A 278 2.65 10.71 -20.43
CA PHE A 278 2.42 11.40 -19.16
C PHE A 278 1.88 12.82 -19.33
N LYS A 279 1.65 13.28 -20.56
CA LYS A 279 1.09 14.61 -20.85
C LYS A 279 -0.19 14.93 -20.05
N PRO A 280 -1.15 14.01 -19.87
CA PRO A 280 -2.36 14.31 -19.09
C PRO A 280 -2.09 14.59 -17.61
N ILE A 281 -0.95 14.13 -17.09
CA ILE A 281 -0.55 14.31 -15.68
C ILE A 281 0.35 15.54 -15.55
N THR A 282 1.33 15.70 -16.44
CA THR A 282 2.31 16.79 -16.34
C THR A 282 1.81 18.10 -16.94
N ASN A 283 0.76 18.06 -17.77
CA ASN A 283 0.32 19.14 -18.67
C ASN A 283 1.41 19.66 -19.63
N ALA A 284 2.60 19.06 -19.62
CA ALA A 284 3.72 19.41 -20.45
C ALA A 284 3.77 18.48 -21.67
N PRO A 285 3.97 18.99 -22.89
CA PRO A 285 4.07 18.17 -24.09
C PRO A 285 5.44 17.50 -24.19
N LEU A 286 5.92 16.89 -23.09
CA LEU A 286 7.18 16.17 -23.03
C LEU A 286 7.13 14.95 -23.95
N ARG A 287 8.22 14.66 -24.65
CA ARG A 287 8.31 13.53 -25.59
C ARG A 287 9.61 12.78 -25.41
N GLY A 288 9.70 11.59 -25.99
CA GLY A 288 10.92 10.79 -26.06
C GLY A 288 11.25 10.01 -24.79
N PRO A 289 12.34 9.23 -24.84
CA PRO A 289 12.79 8.43 -23.71
C PRO A 289 13.43 9.30 -22.63
N PHE A 290 13.38 8.80 -21.40
CA PHE A 290 14.01 9.43 -20.24
C PHE A 290 14.49 8.37 -19.26
N ALA A 291 15.79 8.33 -19.00
CA ALA A 291 16.34 7.51 -17.93
C ALA A 291 16.93 8.38 -16.83
N THR A 292 16.74 7.95 -15.59
CA THR A 292 17.33 8.59 -14.42
C THR A 292 17.61 7.59 -13.31
N SER A 293 18.68 7.81 -12.56
CA SER A 293 19.00 7.04 -11.37
C SER A 293 19.55 7.94 -10.28
N GLY A 294 19.37 7.54 -9.02
CA GLY A 294 19.76 8.41 -7.92
C GLY A 294 19.41 7.87 -6.55
N ILE A 295 19.49 8.76 -5.57
CA ILE A 295 19.28 8.45 -4.15
C ILE A 295 18.31 9.48 -3.56
N VAL A 296 17.32 8.99 -2.84
CA VAL A 296 16.44 9.76 -1.95
C VAL A 296 16.91 9.52 -0.51
N LYS A 297 17.01 10.59 0.29
CA LYS A 297 17.37 10.53 1.71
C LYS A 297 16.43 11.37 2.57
N LYS A 298 16.50 11.13 3.89
CA LYS A 298 15.75 11.79 4.97
C LYS A 298 14.28 11.35 5.01
N ASP A 299 13.35 12.23 5.37
CA ASP A 299 11.94 11.92 5.61
C ASP A 299 11.04 12.88 4.83
N GLN A 300 9.73 12.83 5.08
CA GLN A 300 8.73 13.62 4.34
C GLN A 300 8.85 15.14 4.58
N SER A 301 9.40 15.56 5.73
CA SER A 301 9.51 16.98 6.09
C SER A 301 10.64 17.70 5.35
N ASP A 302 11.75 17.00 5.07
CA ASP A 302 12.93 17.54 4.40
C ASP A 302 13.58 16.44 3.56
N MET A 303 13.06 16.20 2.36
CA MET A 303 13.52 15.15 1.47
C MET A 303 14.59 15.67 0.51
N ILE A 304 15.68 14.92 0.36
CA ILE A 304 16.75 15.25 -0.60
C ILE A 304 16.83 14.15 -1.65
N ILE A 305 16.81 14.56 -2.92
CA ILE A 305 16.89 13.68 -4.08
C ILE A 305 18.11 14.11 -4.90
N THR A 306 19.12 13.26 -5.00
CA THR A 306 20.27 13.46 -5.88
C THR A 306 20.26 12.41 -6.98
N GLY A 307 20.61 12.79 -8.21
CA GLY A 307 20.52 11.85 -9.32
C GLY A 307 21.30 12.25 -10.56
N ARG A 308 21.29 11.33 -11.52
CA ARG A 308 21.88 11.45 -12.84
C ARG A 308 20.86 11.05 -13.90
N SER A 309 20.92 11.68 -15.06
CA SER A 309 20.04 11.38 -16.19
C SER A 309 20.77 11.53 -17.52
N ASP A 310 20.28 10.83 -18.53
CA ASP A 310 20.69 10.94 -19.93
C ASP A 310 19.77 11.84 -20.76
N VAL A 311 18.96 12.69 -20.11
CA VAL A 311 17.96 13.56 -20.76
C VAL A 311 18.56 14.29 -21.97
N ALA A 312 17.90 14.20 -23.13
CA ALA A 312 18.40 14.77 -24.38
C ALA A 312 19.83 14.32 -24.78
N GLY A 313 20.28 13.15 -24.33
CA GLY A 313 21.60 12.60 -24.58
C GLY A 313 22.75 13.37 -23.92
N SER A 314 22.50 14.01 -22.78
CA SER A 314 23.52 14.70 -21.98
C SER A 314 24.10 13.83 -20.86
N ASP A 315 25.12 14.36 -20.20
CA ASP A 315 25.50 13.98 -18.83
C ASP A 315 24.84 14.99 -17.88
N THR A 316 23.70 14.61 -17.30
CA THR A 316 22.94 15.45 -16.37
C THR A 316 23.10 14.98 -14.94
N THR A 317 23.37 15.92 -14.02
CA THR A 317 23.25 15.70 -12.57
C THR A 317 22.21 16.66 -11.99
N TYR A 318 21.50 16.25 -10.96
CA TYR A 318 20.59 17.12 -10.23
C TYR A 318 20.56 16.84 -8.72
N ASP A 319 20.21 17.88 -7.97
CA ASP A 319 19.89 17.89 -6.54
C ASP A 319 18.57 18.63 -6.39
N LEU A 320 17.53 17.91 -5.95
CA LEU A 320 16.20 18.42 -5.67
C LEU A 320 15.94 18.27 -4.17
N ARG A 321 15.56 19.36 -3.52
CA ARG A 321 15.11 19.37 -2.14
C ARG A 321 13.61 19.59 -2.10
N LEU A 322 12.90 18.72 -1.39
CA LEU A 322 11.49 18.90 -1.09
C LEU A 322 11.33 19.20 0.40
N LYS A 323 10.55 20.23 0.72
CA LYS A 323 10.15 20.54 2.08
C LYS A 323 8.66 20.29 2.22
N GLU A 324 8.26 19.47 3.18
CA GLU A 324 6.86 19.00 3.31
C GLU A 324 6.30 18.45 1.98
N LEU A 325 7.10 17.62 1.30
CA LEU A 325 6.83 17.05 -0.03
C LEU A 325 6.58 18.06 -1.17
N LYS A 326 6.90 19.35 -0.97
CA LYS A 326 6.84 20.39 -2.01
C LYS A 326 8.23 20.77 -2.49
N PRO A 327 8.46 20.96 -3.80
CA PRO A 327 9.75 21.42 -4.32
C PRO A 327 10.18 22.76 -3.71
N GLU A 328 11.33 22.77 -3.04
CA GLU A 328 11.92 23.99 -2.45
C GLU A 328 13.03 24.52 -3.34
N ARG A 329 13.97 23.65 -3.74
CA ARG A 329 15.18 24.03 -4.46
C ARG A 329 15.56 22.98 -5.49
N ILE A 330 16.05 23.40 -6.65
CA ILE A 330 16.70 22.51 -7.62
C ILE A 330 18.04 23.07 -8.07
N ILE A 331 19.06 22.23 -8.06
CA ILE A 331 20.34 22.47 -8.73
C ILE A 331 20.46 21.41 -9.82
N ALA A 332 20.66 21.82 -11.06
CA ALA A 332 20.85 20.91 -12.17
C ALA A 332 22.05 21.35 -13.02
N LYS A 333 22.86 20.39 -13.44
CA LYS A 333 23.93 20.58 -14.40
C LYS A 333 23.71 19.65 -15.57
N ILE A 334 23.52 20.20 -16.75
CA ILE A 334 23.34 19.47 -18.00
C ILE A 334 24.58 19.75 -18.84
N LYS A 335 25.31 18.70 -19.23
CA LYS A 335 26.48 18.83 -20.09
C LYS A 335 26.27 18.15 -21.43
N THR A 336 26.55 18.87 -22.50
CA THR A 336 26.60 18.42 -23.89
C THR A 336 25.28 17.84 -24.43
N ALA A 337 24.15 18.31 -23.89
CA ALA A 337 22.82 17.98 -24.40
C ALA A 337 22.73 18.26 -25.90
N ASP A 338 22.12 17.36 -26.66
CA ASP A 338 21.83 17.62 -28.06
C ASP A 338 20.62 18.55 -28.16
N LEU A 339 20.84 19.78 -28.62
CA LEU A 339 19.77 20.78 -28.71
C LEU A 339 18.60 20.30 -29.57
N LYS A 340 18.84 19.47 -30.60
CA LYS A 340 17.73 18.88 -31.39
C LYS A 340 16.86 17.99 -30.51
N LYS A 341 17.47 17.21 -29.62
CA LYS A 341 16.76 16.34 -28.68
C LYS A 341 16.05 17.17 -27.61
N VAL A 342 16.67 18.23 -27.08
CA VAL A 342 16.00 19.15 -26.14
C VAL A 342 14.74 19.74 -26.76
N LEU A 343 14.83 20.26 -27.99
CA LEU A 343 13.67 20.78 -28.71
C LEU A 343 12.61 19.69 -28.91
N TYR A 344 13.01 18.49 -29.32
CA TYR A 344 12.10 17.35 -29.47
C TYR A 344 11.39 16.99 -28.16
N LEU A 345 12.12 16.90 -27.04
CA LEU A 345 11.56 16.65 -25.71
C LEU A 345 10.47 17.69 -25.40
N CYS A 346 10.73 18.97 -25.65
CA CYS A 346 9.78 20.06 -25.40
C CYS A 346 8.67 20.20 -26.46
N GLY A 347 8.56 19.26 -27.41
CA GLY A 347 7.58 19.31 -28.50
C GLY A 347 7.82 20.43 -29.53
N GLN A 348 9.01 21.01 -29.56
CA GLN A 348 9.39 22.09 -30.46
C GLN A 348 9.97 21.54 -31.78
N PRO A 349 9.78 22.24 -32.91
CA PRO A 349 10.42 21.87 -34.16
C PRO A 349 11.95 21.95 -34.05
N ASN A 350 12.66 21.14 -34.84
CA ASN A 350 14.11 21.19 -34.93
C ASN A 350 14.56 22.43 -35.73
N LEU A 351 14.61 23.58 -35.05
CA LEU A 351 14.99 24.87 -35.63
C LEU A 351 16.50 25.08 -35.62
N ILE A 352 17.18 24.56 -34.60
CA ILE A 352 18.59 24.77 -34.35
C ILE A 352 19.18 23.45 -33.86
N SER A 353 20.42 23.17 -34.28
CA SER A 353 21.23 22.08 -33.73
C SER A 353 22.49 22.59 -33.07
N GLY A 354 22.98 21.90 -32.06
CA GLY A 354 24.21 22.24 -31.36
C GLY A 354 24.33 21.43 -30.08
N LYS A 355 25.34 21.76 -29.28
CA LYS A 355 25.52 21.20 -27.94
C LYS A 355 25.21 22.25 -26.89
N LEU A 356 24.32 21.90 -25.96
CA LEU A 356 23.85 22.75 -24.89
C LEU A 356 24.47 22.30 -23.56
N ASP A 357 25.11 23.24 -22.87
CA ASP A 357 25.45 23.14 -21.46
C ASP A 357 24.53 24.08 -20.67
N LEU A 358 24.03 23.63 -19.52
CA LEU A 358 23.18 24.41 -18.61
C LEU A 358 23.63 24.14 -17.17
N ASP A 359 24.00 25.20 -16.46
CA ASP A 359 24.11 25.20 -15.00
C ASP A 359 22.92 25.99 -14.44
N LEU A 360 21.97 25.29 -13.81
CA LEU A 360 20.74 25.83 -13.23
C LEU A 360 20.78 25.72 -11.71
N GLN A 361 20.44 26.81 -11.02
CA GLN A 361 20.16 26.83 -9.59
C GLN A 361 18.88 27.63 -9.37
N LEU A 362 17.80 26.98 -8.96
CA LEU A 362 16.58 27.63 -8.49
C LEU A 362 16.51 27.48 -6.98
N ASP A 363 16.56 28.62 -6.28
CA ASP A 363 16.52 28.71 -4.82
C ASP A 363 15.07 28.75 -4.29
N SER A 364 14.11 29.02 -5.18
CA SER A 364 12.66 28.86 -4.98
C SER A 364 12.04 28.33 -6.27
N LEU A 365 11.06 27.43 -6.15
CA LEU A 365 10.23 26.94 -7.27
C LEU A 365 8.78 27.46 -7.20
N ASP A 366 8.49 28.39 -6.30
CA ASP A 366 7.22 29.11 -6.31
C ASP A 366 7.14 29.93 -7.60
N LEU A 367 6.03 29.85 -8.34
CA LEU A 367 5.86 30.60 -9.58
C LEU A 367 5.67 32.09 -9.32
N GLU A 368 5.12 32.47 -8.16
CA GLU A 368 4.95 33.88 -7.76
C GLU A 368 6.26 34.48 -7.26
N ASP A 369 7.15 33.65 -6.70
CA ASP A 369 8.45 34.03 -6.14
C ASP A 369 9.59 33.15 -6.70
N LEU A 370 9.65 33.03 -8.03
CA LEU A 370 10.65 32.19 -8.70
C LEU A 370 12.01 32.88 -8.61
N GLN A 371 12.96 32.25 -7.90
CA GLN A 371 14.29 32.80 -7.64
C GLN A 371 15.39 31.83 -8.07
N GLY A 372 16.46 32.35 -8.65
CA GLY A 372 17.58 31.53 -9.08
C GLY A 372 18.45 32.14 -10.16
N LYS A 373 19.32 31.31 -10.73
CA LYS A 373 20.28 31.65 -11.77
C LYS A 373 20.40 30.51 -12.77
N ALA A 374 20.63 30.86 -14.03
CA ALA A 374 20.95 29.90 -15.08
C ALA A 374 22.11 30.44 -15.94
N ASP A 375 23.14 29.63 -16.14
CA ASP A 375 24.17 29.85 -17.18
C ASP A 375 23.92 28.84 -18.29
N ILE A 376 23.75 29.34 -19.50
CA ILE A 376 23.41 28.55 -20.68
C ILE A 376 24.48 28.78 -21.73
N GLN A 377 25.09 27.71 -22.23
CA GLN A 377 26.09 27.77 -23.29
C GLN A 377 25.68 26.87 -24.45
N LEU A 378 25.57 27.44 -25.63
CA LEU A 378 25.34 26.74 -26.89
C LEU A 378 26.61 26.78 -27.73
N SER A 379 27.18 25.62 -28.01
CA SER A 379 28.31 25.45 -28.91
C SER A 379 27.91 24.73 -30.19
N ARG A 380 28.64 25.00 -31.27
CA ARG A 380 28.42 24.39 -32.60
C ARG A 380 26.97 24.55 -33.09
N GLY A 381 26.37 25.72 -32.80
CA GLY A 381 25.04 26.07 -33.24
C GLY A 381 24.97 26.13 -34.77
N VAL A 382 23.97 25.49 -35.36
CA VAL A 382 23.66 25.57 -36.79
C VAL A 382 22.16 25.73 -36.95
N VAL A 383 21.75 26.75 -37.69
CA VAL A 383 20.35 27.01 -38.00
C VAL A 383 19.85 26.03 -39.04
N ASN A 384 18.72 25.38 -38.77
CA ASN A 384 18.00 24.56 -39.74
C ASN A 384 17.11 25.46 -40.61
N ILE A 385 17.68 26.02 -41.67
CA ILE A 385 17.01 26.97 -42.57
C ILE A 385 15.72 26.38 -43.16
N ALA A 386 15.73 25.11 -43.56
CA ALA A 386 14.54 24.46 -44.11
C ALA A 386 13.40 24.42 -43.09
N SER A 387 13.73 24.11 -41.83
CA SER A 387 12.76 24.11 -40.72
C SER A 387 12.26 25.52 -40.40
N ILE A 388 13.14 26.53 -40.37
CA ILE A 388 12.74 27.92 -40.12
C ILE A 388 11.85 28.45 -41.26
N LYS A 389 12.22 28.24 -42.52
CA LYS A 389 11.40 28.64 -43.67
C LYS A 389 10.02 27.97 -43.62
N LYS A 390 9.97 26.68 -43.28
CA LYS A 390 8.71 25.93 -43.18
C LYS A 390 7.80 26.46 -42.07
N HIS A 391 8.32 26.76 -40.88
CA HIS A 391 7.49 27.11 -39.72
C HIS A 391 7.24 28.62 -39.57
N TYR A 392 8.12 29.46 -40.12
CA TYR A 392 8.06 30.92 -39.95
C TYR A 392 8.03 31.71 -41.26
N GLY A 393 8.20 31.06 -42.42
CA GLY A 393 8.26 31.75 -43.71
C GLY A 393 9.54 32.56 -43.95
N ILE A 394 10.52 32.47 -43.05
CA ILE A 394 11.76 33.26 -43.10
C ILE A 394 12.84 32.45 -43.82
N LEU A 395 13.42 33.02 -44.88
CA LEU A 395 14.62 32.50 -45.51
C LEU A 395 15.84 33.15 -44.88
N LEU A 396 16.70 32.34 -44.26
CA LEU A 396 17.96 32.80 -43.67
C LEU A 396 19.16 32.29 -44.48
N PRO A 397 20.29 33.01 -44.49
CA PRO A 397 21.55 32.48 -45.00
C PRO A 397 22.04 31.30 -44.12
N LYS A 398 23.07 30.58 -44.60
CA LYS A 398 23.75 29.55 -43.82
C LYS A 398 24.37 30.18 -42.58
N THR A 399 23.79 29.88 -41.42
CA THR A 399 24.18 30.49 -40.14
C THR A 399 24.68 29.41 -39.18
N SER A 400 25.92 29.58 -38.74
CA SER A 400 26.52 28.86 -37.61
C SER A 400 26.93 29.85 -36.53
N PHE A 401 26.79 29.47 -35.26
CA PHE A 401 27.04 30.38 -34.15
C PHE A 401 27.34 29.62 -32.85
N SER A 402 27.84 30.37 -31.86
CA SER A 402 27.84 29.99 -30.45
C SER A 402 27.12 31.08 -29.67
N ALA A 403 26.51 30.71 -28.56
CA ALA A 403 25.81 31.66 -27.69
C ALA A 403 26.10 31.33 -26.22
N ARG A 404 26.15 32.36 -25.40
CA ARG A 404 26.11 32.24 -23.94
C ARG A 404 25.04 33.18 -23.42
N ALA A 405 24.25 32.72 -22.47
CA ALA A 405 23.24 33.50 -21.79
C ALA A 405 23.32 33.26 -20.28
N ASP A 406 23.28 34.35 -19.53
CA ASP A 406 23.20 34.35 -18.08
C ASP A 406 21.83 34.93 -17.70
N ALA A 407 21.05 34.19 -16.92
CA ALA A 407 19.76 34.64 -16.41
C ALA A 407 19.78 34.69 -14.88
N ARG A 408 19.20 35.73 -14.31
CA ARG A 408 18.87 35.84 -12.88
C ARG A 408 17.37 35.99 -12.73
N LEU A 409 16.77 35.14 -11.91
CA LEU A 409 15.37 35.14 -11.53
C LEU A 409 15.33 35.67 -10.09
N ALA A 410 14.57 36.73 -9.83
CA ALA A 410 14.63 37.49 -8.58
C ALA A 410 13.29 37.58 -7.83
N GLY A 411 12.33 36.71 -8.14
CA GLY A 411 10.97 36.84 -7.62
C GLY A 411 10.28 38.14 -8.11
N LYS A 412 9.03 38.36 -7.70
CA LYS A 412 8.33 39.63 -7.89
C LYS A 412 8.28 40.44 -6.62
#